data_AF-A0A5C9BXM7-F1
#
_entry.id   AF-A0A5C9BXM7-F1
#
_cell.length_a   1.000
_cell.length_b   1.000
_cell.length_c   1.000
_cell.angle_alpha   90.00
_cell.angle_beta   90.00
_cell.angle_gamma   90.00
#
_symmetry.space_group_name_H-M   'P 1'
#
loop_
_entity.id
_entity.type
_entity.pdbx_description
1 polymer ?
#
loop_
_entity_poly.entity_id
_entity_poly.type
_entity_poly.pdbx_seq_one_letter_code
_entity_poly.pdbx_strand_id
1 'polypeptide(L)'
;MPLALVIALAASLGIHAAALFGTDVEIFGGADEPVPLRAELQPPPPPSAAEQKPVVKPRPKPAKPAPLASAKPSPTAETVAPAPETKPSEIAPNLPSTLGPAVDSVVVATKEQEPAKPLLPAKGRMRFVIYYGTQGFQIGRAEHSWEFTEDGRYRLTGMTETSGLVALFKPLVFENESSGRLVAGGLQPETYRTRKNGKDANENADFDWLTAEVRLSRSGAVQPVSPGSQDILSLNYQLAYLRKPEGGATVGVVTGKKYDRFALDSLGEEEIDIPAGHFRTLHLRAMGDTVTEIWIALDRHRLPVKIRYTDKKGDIFEQVATEIGSP
;
A
#
# COMPACT_ATOMS: atom_id res chain seq x y z
N MET A 1 29.66 -16.98 43.23
CA MET A 1 28.44 -17.62 42.69
C MET A 1 27.29 -16.67 42.34
N PRO A 2 26.98 -15.56 43.06
CA PRO A 2 25.84 -14.72 42.69
C PRO A 2 26.10 -13.82 41.47
N LEU A 3 27.33 -13.34 41.29
CA LEU A 3 27.67 -12.43 40.19
C LEU A 3 27.54 -13.09 38.80
N ALA A 4 27.95 -14.36 38.68
CA ALA A 4 27.84 -15.10 37.42
C ALA A 4 26.38 -15.34 37.00
N LEU A 5 25.48 -15.57 37.96
CA LEU A 5 24.04 -15.72 37.70
C LEU A 5 23.39 -14.40 37.29
N VAL A 6 23.77 -13.28 37.91
CA VAL A 6 23.30 -11.94 37.52
C VAL A 6 23.77 -11.58 36.11
N ILE A 7 25.03 -11.88 35.77
CA ILE A 7 25.57 -11.66 34.42
C ILE A 7 24.86 -12.56 33.40
N ALA A 8 24.65 -13.84 33.73
CA ALA A 8 23.94 -14.76 32.84
C ALA A 8 22.47 -14.36 32.62
N LEU A 9 21.78 -13.88 33.66
CA LEU A 9 20.41 -13.38 33.55
C LEU A 9 20.36 -12.09 32.71
N ALA A 10 21.28 -11.15 32.94
CA ALA A 10 21.38 -9.92 32.16
C ALA A 10 21.71 -10.19 30.68
N ALA A 11 22.63 -11.14 30.41
CA ALA A 11 22.97 -11.56 29.06
C ALA A 11 21.78 -12.27 28.38
N SER A 12 21.08 -13.15 29.09
CA SER A 12 19.89 -13.83 28.58
C SER A 12 18.78 -12.82 28.25
N LEU A 13 18.49 -11.89 29.17
CA LEU A 13 17.53 -10.80 28.93
C LEU A 13 17.96 -9.91 27.76
N GLY A 14 19.25 -9.61 27.64
CA GLY A 14 19.80 -8.85 26.52
C GLY A 14 19.63 -9.55 25.17
N ILE A 15 19.85 -10.87 25.11
CA ILE A 15 19.63 -11.68 23.91
C ILE A 15 18.15 -11.74 23.56
N HIS A 16 17.26 -11.96 24.53
CA HIS A 16 15.81 -11.99 24.29
C HIS A 16 15.28 -10.61 23.87
N ALA A 17 15.78 -9.52 24.46
CA ALA A 17 15.45 -8.16 24.04
C ALA A 17 15.97 -7.86 22.64
N ALA A 18 17.18 -8.30 22.29
CA ALA A 18 17.72 -8.16 20.94
C ALA A 18 16.91 -8.98 19.92
N ALA A 19 16.42 -10.17 20.27
CA ALA A 19 15.59 -10.99 19.40
C ALA A 19 14.17 -10.43 19.22
N LEU A 20 13.55 -9.94 20.30
CA LEU A 20 12.18 -9.39 20.26
C LEU A 20 12.09 -8.00 19.65
N PHE A 21 13.14 -7.19 19.77
CA PHE A 21 13.09 -5.78 19.36
C PHE A 21 14.09 -5.45 18.25
N GLY A 22 14.91 -6.41 17.79
CA GLY A 22 16.05 -6.20 16.91
C GLY A 22 15.73 -5.61 15.54
N THR A 23 14.52 -5.84 15.01
CA THR A 23 14.27 -5.70 13.57
C THR A 23 13.06 -4.86 13.15
N ASP A 24 12.33 -4.23 14.07
CA ASP A 24 11.02 -3.65 13.71
C ASP A 24 11.08 -2.14 13.55
N VAL A 25 11.21 -1.74 12.28
CA VAL A 25 11.20 -0.34 11.85
C VAL A 25 10.14 -0.15 10.76
N GLU A 26 9.05 -0.90 10.82
CA GLU A 26 7.97 -0.78 9.83
C GLU A 26 6.98 0.33 10.21
N ILE A 27 6.86 0.70 11.49
CA ILE A 27 5.90 1.73 11.95
C ILE A 27 6.52 3.10 12.20
N PHE A 28 7.80 3.13 12.53
CA PHE A 28 8.51 4.39 12.83
C PHE A 28 9.37 4.88 11.64
N GLY A 29 8.89 4.65 10.42
CA GLY A 29 9.51 5.13 9.17
C GLY A 29 10.94 4.62 8.96
N GLY A 30 11.10 3.34 8.62
CA GLY A 30 12.45 2.87 8.27
C GLY A 30 12.69 1.40 8.02
N ALA A 31 11.91 0.71 7.17
CA ALA A 31 12.44 -0.49 6.53
C ALA A 31 13.64 -0.15 5.62
N ASP A 32 14.75 -0.87 5.80
CA ASP A 32 15.71 -1.18 4.73
C ASP A 32 15.03 -2.17 3.78
N GLU A 33 15.11 -1.89 2.48
CA GLU A 33 14.53 -2.73 1.45
C GLU A 33 15.42 -3.97 1.25
N PRO A 34 14.88 -5.20 1.17
CA PRO A 34 15.69 -6.35 0.77
C PRO A 34 16.18 -6.16 -0.67
N VAL A 35 17.47 -6.45 -0.89
CA VAL A 35 18.11 -6.40 -2.21
C VAL A 35 17.28 -7.21 -3.23
N PRO A 36 16.97 -6.68 -4.43
CA PRO A 36 16.14 -7.38 -5.39
C PRO A 36 16.79 -8.71 -5.80
N LEU A 37 16.06 -9.81 -5.60
CA LEU A 37 16.46 -11.13 -6.07
C LEU A 37 16.42 -11.16 -7.61
N ARG A 38 17.59 -11.32 -8.22
CA ARG A 38 17.72 -11.60 -9.66
C ARG A 38 17.65 -13.11 -9.87
N ALA A 39 16.56 -13.57 -10.48
CA ALA A 39 16.46 -14.92 -11.00
C ALA A 39 16.90 -14.92 -12.48
N GLU A 40 18.00 -15.59 -12.80
CA GLU A 40 18.36 -15.93 -14.17
C GLU A 40 18.02 -17.39 -14.45
N LEU A 41 17.34 -17.65 -15.56
CA LEU A 41 17.06 -19.00 -16.04
C LEU A 41 18.33 -19.58 -16.66
N GLN A 42 18.98 -20.51 -15.96
CA GLN A 42 20.03 -21.32 -16.55
C GLN A 42 19.44 -22.37 -17.49
N PRO A 43 19.94 -22.50 -18.74
CA PRO A 43 19.54 -23.58 -19.62
C PRO A 43 19.97 -24.93 -19.02
N PRO A 44 19.17 -25.99 -19.22
CA PRO A 44 19.50 -27.32 -18.68
C PRO A 44 20.84 -27.83 -19.24
N PRO A 45 21.65 -28.52 -18.43
CA PRO A 45 22.91 -29.06 -18.88
C PRO A 45 22.68 -30.06 -20.03
N PRO A 46 23.58 -30.09 -21.04
CA PRO A 46 23.43 -31.01 -22.16
C PRO A 46 23.48 -32.46 -21.66
N PRO A 47 22.71 -33.37 -22.28
CA PRO A 47 22.66 -34.76 -21.87
C PRO A 47 24.05 -35.39 -21.96
N SER A 48 24.50 -35.99 -20.85
CA SER A 48 25.75 -36.74 -20.78
C SER A 48 25.73 -37.85 -21.83
N ALA A 49 26.79 -37.93 -22.63
CA ALA A 49 26.97 -38.95 -23.65
C ALA A 49 26.86 -40.33 -23.01
N ALA A 50 25.89 -41.12 -23.46
CA ALA A 50 25.63 -42.46 -22.99
C ALA A 50 26.87 -43.35 -23.16
N GLU A 51 27.32 -43.91 -22.04
CA GLU A 51 28.38 -44.89 -21.95
C GLU A 51 27.96 -46.17 -22.71
N GLN A 52 28.79 -46.58 -23.68
CA GLN A 52 28.50 -47.71 -24.56
C GLN A 52 28.53 -49.04 -23.80
N LYS A 53 27.40 -49.76 -23.74
CA LYS A 53 27.37 -51.17 -23.35
C LYS A 53 27.72 -52.09 -24.54
N PRO A 54 28.50 -53.17 -24.32
CA PRO A 54 28.99 -54.02 -25.40
C PRO A 54 27.93 -54.98 -25.97
N VAL A 55 28.17 -55.29 -27.25
CA VAL A 55 27.33 -56.03 -28.21
C VAL A 55 27.24 -57.53 -27.92
N VAL A 56 26.05 -58.13 -28.09
CA VAL A 56 25.88 -59.57 -28.35
C VAL A 56 24.98 -59.79 -29.58
N LYS A 57 25.37 -60.73 -30.43
CA LYS A 57 24.87 -61.08 -31.79
C LYS A 57 23.71 -62.13 -31.79
N PRO A 58 23.03 -62.42 -32.93
CA PRO A 58 21.55 -62.43 -33.01
C PRO A 58 20.86 -63.76 -33.45
N ARG A 59 19.52 -63.66 -33.61
CA ARG A 59 18.52 -64.38 -34.50
C ARG A 59 17.56 -65.39 -33.81
N PRO A 60 16.36 -65.78 -34.38
CA PRO A 60 15.47 -65.21 -35.44
C PRO A 60 13.96 -65.05 -35.02
N LYS A 61 13.15 -64.35 -35.85
CA LYS A 61 11.64 -64.26 -35.87
C LYS A 61 11.00 -65.54 -36.49
N PRO A 62 9.64 -65.75 -36.66
CA PRO A 62 8.44 -64.88 -36.42
C PRO A 62 7.18 -65.61 -35.85
N ALA A 63 6.06 -64.89 -35.61
CA ALA A 63 4.71 -65.20 -36.14
C ALA A 63 3.64 -64.23 -35.61
N LYS A 64 2.66 -63.90 -36.47
CA LYS A 64 1.39 -63.22 -36.18
C LYS A 64 0.28 -64.27 -36.31
N PRO A 65 -0.82 -64.21 -35.54
CA PRO A 65 -2.09 -63.78 -36.16
C PRO A 65 -3.01 -62.97 -35.23
N ALA A 66 -3.94 -62.22 -35.85
CA ALA A 66 -5.10 -61.57 -35.22
C ALA A 66 -6.30 -62.57 -35.17
N PRO A 67 -7.58 -62.19 -34.91
CA PRO A 67 -8.18 -61.01 -34.24
C PRO A 67 -9.27 -61.41 -33.20
N LEU A 68 -9.81 -60.47 -32.42
CA LEU A 68 -11.20 -60.56 -31.89
C LEU A 68 -11.84 -59.17 -31.82
N ALA A 69 -13.08 -59.11 -32.29
CA ALA A 69 -13.88 -57.93 -32.54
C ALA A 69 -14.78 -57.55 -31.36
N SER A 70 -15.26 -56.31 -31.36
CA SER A 70 -16.58 -55.77 -30.91
C SER A 70 -16.36 -54.36 -30.33
N ALA A 71 -17.20 -53.34 -30.50
CA ALA A 71 -18.29 -53.05 -31.41
C ALA A 71 -18.56 -51.52 -31.31
N LYS A 72 -19.30 -51.02 -32.31
CA LYS A 72 -19.70 -49.64 -32.65
C LYS A 72 -20.46 -48.86 -31.54
N PRO A 73 -20.61 -47.51 -31.67
CA PRO A 73 -21.73 -46.96 -32.44
C PRO A 73 -21.36 -45.83 -33.43
N SER A 74 -22.30 -45.57 -34.33
CA SER A 74 -22.32 -44.59 -35.42
C SER A 74 -23.65 -43.80 -35.31
N PRO A 75 -23.98 -42.82 -36.19
CA PRO A 75 -23.96 -41.40 -35.86
C PRO A 75 -25.33 -40.72 -36.10
N THR A 76 -25.41 -39.40 -35.89
CA THR A 76 -26.31 -38.55 -36.67
C THR A 76 -25.58 -37.27 -37.01
N ALA A 77 -25.56 -36.97 -38.30
CA ALA A 77 -25.01 -35.78 -38.91
C ALA A 77 -26.13 -34.75 -39.07
N GLU A 78 -25.79 -33.47 -38.98
CA GLU A 78 -26.34 -32.49 -39.91
C GLU A 78 -25.24 -31.50 -40.31
N THR A 79 -25.22 -31.25 -41.60
CA THR A 79 -24.17 -30.61 -42.40
C THR A 79 -24.63 -29.22 -42.78
N VAL A 80 -23.76 -28.20 -42.70
CA VAL A 80 -23.58 -27.22 -43.79
C VAL A 80 -22.11 -26.76 -43.84
N ALA A 81 -21.64 -26.62 -45.08
CA ALA A 81 -20.28 -26.53 -45.63
C ALA A 81 -19.63 -25.10 -45.61
N PRO A 82 -18.38 -24.93 -46.11
CA PRO A 82 -17.35 -24.00 -45.58
C PRO A 82 -16.91 -22.82 -46.50
N ALA A 83 -16.13 -21.89 -45.90
CA ALA A 83 -14.92 -21.11 -46.34
C ALA A 83 -14.83 -20.49 -47.78
N PRO A 84 -13.87 -19.58 -48.14
CA PRO A 84 -12.72 -19.02 -47.39
C PRO A 84 -12.48 -17.49 -47.53
N GLU A 85 -11.48 -16.99 -46.80
CA GLU A 85 -10.79 -15.70 -47.00
C GLU A 85 -9.94 -15.67 -48.28
N THR A 86 -9.84 -14.52 -48.95
CA THR A 86 -8.60 -14.02 -49.58
C THR A 86 -8.72 -12.53 -49.99
N LYS A 87 -7.71 -11.73 -49.57
CA LYS A 87 -7.13 -10.44 -50.06
C LYS A 87 -7.81 -9.70 -51.25
N PRO A 88 -7.79 -8.34 -51.32
CA PRO A 88 -6.54 -7.62 -51.70
C PRO A 88 -6.37 -6.11 -51.35
N SER A 89 -5.15 -5.63 -51.63
CA SER A 89 -4.77 -4.30 -52.14
C SER A 89 -4.22 -3.22 -51.18
N GLU A 90 -2.88 -3.15 -51.21
CA GLU A 90 -2.02 -1.97 -51.39
C GLU A 90 -2.68 -0.75 -52.07
N ILE A 91 -2.65 0.42 -51.41
CA ILE A 91 -2.59 1.76 -52.02
C ILE A 91 -1.75 2.69 -51.13
N ALA A 92 -0.77 3.35 -51.75
CA ALA A 92 0.11 4.37 -51.20
C ALA A 92 -0.63 5.64 -50.70
N PRO A 93 -0.03 6.45 -49.80
CA PRO A 93 -0.68 7.63 -49.24
C PRO A 93 -0.68 8.79 -50.22
N ASN A 94 -1.87 9.33 -50.52
CA ASN A 94 -2.01 10.61 -51.22
C ASN A 94 -2.37 11.69 -50.19
N LEU A 95 -1.43 12.61 -49.96
CA LEU A 95 -1.67 13.88 -49.27
C LEU A 95 -2.64 14.73 -50.10
N PRO A 96 -3.49 15.52 -49.44
CA PRO A 96 -3.34 16.96 -49.63
C PRO A 96 -3.12 17.70 -48.31
N SER A 97 -2.01 18.44 -48.27
CA SER A 97 -1.88 19.62 -47.40
C SER A 97 -3.02 20.58 -47.68
N THR A 98 -3.81 20.88 -46.65
CA THR A 98 -4.57 22.14 -46.60
C THR A 98 -4.09 22.89 -45.36
N LEU A 99 -3.35 23.96 -45.61
CA LEU A 99 -3.02 24.97 -44.62
C LEU A 99 -4.32 25.69 -44.21
N GLY A 100 -4.61 25.68 -42.92
CA GLY A 100 -5.61 26.48 -42.24
C GLY A 100 -5.08 26.87 -40.85
N PRO A 101 -5.38 28.07 -40.33
CA PRO A 101 -4.48 28.83 -39.47
C PRO A 101 -4.48 28.38 -38.00
N ALA A 102 -3.43 28.83 -37.34
CA ALA A 102 -3.12 28.66 -35.93
C ALA A 102 -4.21 29.19 -34.97
N VAL A 103 -4.06 28.72 -33.73
CA VAL A 103 -4.59 29.24 -32.46
C VAL A 103 -6.09 29.15 -32.23
N ASP A 104 -6.51 28.01 -31.68
CA ASP A 104 -7.37 28.05 -30.49
C ASP A 104 -6.69 27.23 -29.40
N SER A 105 -5.74 27.89 -28.73
CA SER A 105 -5.40 27.55 -27.36
C SER A 105 -6.68 27.74 -26.55
N VAL A 106 -7.45 26.67 -26.38
CA VAL A 106 -8.43 26.59 -25.31
C VAL A 106 -7.60 26.63 -24.03
N VAL A 107 -7.33 27.86 -23.57
CA VAL A 107 -7.04 28.14 -22.18
C VAL A 107 -8.27 27.64 -21.46
N VAL A 108 -8.19 26.42 -20.95
CA VAL A 108 -9.11 25.94 -19.92
C VAL A 108 -8.88 26.90 -18.77
N ALA A 109 -9.70 27.94 -18.72
CA ALA A 109 -9.79 28.81 -17.57
C ALA A 109 -10.09 27.89 -16.40
N THR A 110 -9.08 27.65 -15.57
CA THR A 110 -9.23 27.08 -14.24
C THR A 110 -10.20 28.01 -13.54
N LYS A 111 -11.49 27.66 -13.55
CA LYS A 111 -12.44 28.27 -12.62
C LYS A 111 -11.82 28.00 -11.26
N GLU A 112 -11.38 29.07 -10.62
CA GLU A 112 -10.90 29.06 -9.25
C GLU A 112 -12.06 28.51 -8.41
N GLN A 113 -11.97 27.21 -8.16
CA GLN A 113 -13.04 26.43 -7.59
C GLN A 113 -13.11 26.84 -6.13
N GLU A 114 -14.26 27.37 -5.71
CA GLU A 114 -14.46 27.86 -4.35
C GLU A 114 -14.00 26.78 -3.34
N PRO A 115 -13.16 27.13 -2.35
CA PRO A 115 -12.57 26.17 -1.45
C PRO A 115 -13.65 25.33 -0.78
N ALA A 116 -13.49 24.01 -0.79
CA ALA A 116 -14.44 23.13 -0.15
C ALA A 116 -14.41 23.36 1.37
N LYS A 117 -15.58 23.33 2.01
CA LYS A 117 -15.67 23.52 3.46
C LYS A 117 -15.18 22.25 4.18
N PRO A 118 -14.29 22.37 5.19
CA PRO A 118 -13.86 21.23 5.99
C PRO A 118 -15.05 20.55 6.68
N LEU A 119 -15.02 19.22 6.73
CA LEU A 119 -15.95 18.45 7.56
C LEU A 119 -15.56 18.52 9.05
N LEU A 120 -14.28 18.76 9.32
CA LEU A 120 -13.73 18.88 10.67
C LEU A 120 -13.73 20.33 11.14
N PRO A 121 -13.68 20.58 12.46
CA PRO A 121 -13.38 21.92 12.98
C PRO A 121 -12.08 22.47 12.40
N ALA A 122 -11.96 23.80 12.36
CA ALA A 122 -10.79 24.48 11.80
C ALA A 122 -9.45 24.02 12.40
N LYS A 123 -9.44 23.58 13.66
CA LYS A 123 -8.28 22.97 14.31
C LYS A 123 -8.68 21.87 15.28
N GLY A 124 -7.81 20.89 15.44
CA GLY A 124 -7.97 19.86 16.45
C GLY A 124 -6.77 18.93 16.58
N ARG A 125 -6.84 18.07 17.59
CA ARG A 125 -5.82 17.07 17.89
C ARG A 125 -6.44 15.73 18.26
N MET A 126 -5.68 14.66 17.99
CA MET A 126 -5.93 13.32 18.49
C MET A 126 -4.67 12.77 19.12
N ARG A 127 -4.82 12.07 20.24
CA ARG A 127 -3.73 11.32 20.87
C ARG A 127 -4.03 9.84 20.84
N PHE A 128 -2.98 9.05 20.70
CA PHE A 128 -3.06 7.61 20.58
C PHE A 128 -2.04 6.95 21.49
N VAL A 129 -2.41 5.78 21.97
CA VAL A 129 -1.48 4.78 22.49
C VAL A 129 -1.18 3.77 21.39
N ILE A 130 0.07 3.31 21.31
CA ILE A 130 0.50 2.30 20.34
C ILE A 130 0.83 1.00 21.08
N TYR A 131 0.15 -0.07 20.71
CA TYR A 131 0.36 -1.42 21.22
C TYR A 131 1.07 -2.30 20.20
N TYR A 132 1.88 -3.24 20.68
CA TYR A 132 2.39 -4.37 19.92
C TYR A 132 1.59 -5.63 20.29
N GLY A 133 1.18 -6.37 19.27
CA GLY A 133 0.24 -7.48 19.36
C GLY A 133 -1.16 -7.04 19.81
N THR A 134 -2.01 -8.03 20.05
CA THR A 134 -3.38 -7.84 20.58
C THR A 134 -3.46 -7.93 22.10
N GLN A 135 -2.32 -8.16 22.78
CA GLN A 135 -2.25 -8.35 24.23
C GLN A 135 -1.99 -7.04 25.01
N GLY A 136 -2.04 -5.88 24.34
CA GLY A 136 -1.97 -4.57 24.99
C GLY A 136 -0.57 -4.17 25.48
N PHE A 137 0.51 -4.72 24.91
CA PHE A 137 1.87 -4.30 25.26
C PHE A 137 2.16 -2.93 24.64
N GLN A 138 2.12 -1.88 25.45
CA GLN A 138 2.34 -0.51 24.98
C GLN A 138 3.81 -0.30 24.58
N ILE A 139 4.03 0.09 23.32
CA ILE A 139 5.35 0.37 22.76
C ILE A 139 5.56 1.85 22.41
N GLY A 140 4.50 2.64 22.33
CA GLY A 140 4.59 4.01 21.85
C GLY A 140 3.35 4.84 22.09
N ARG A 141 3.43 6.10 21.66
CA ARG A 141 2.33 7.06 21.60
C ARG A 141 2.37 7.76 20.26
N ALA A 142 1.22 8.21 19.80
CA ALA A 142 1.15 9.13 18.66
C ALA A 142 0.28 10.34 18.99
N GLU A 143 0.57 11.44 18.33
CA GLU A 143 -0.25 12.63 18.34
C GLU A 143 -0.42 13.10 16.91
N HIS A 144 -1.67 13.29 16.48
CA HIS A 144 -1.97 13.93 15.22
C HIS A 144 -2.67 15.25 15.49
N SER A 145 -2.43 16.25 14.65
CA SER A 145 -3.21 17.49 14.64
C SER A 145 -3.53 17.93 13.23
N TRP A 146 -4.61 18.70 13.11
CA TRP A 146 -5.05 19.27 11.84
C TRP A 146 -5.35 20.75 12.03
N GLU A 147 -5.10 21.50 10.97
CA GLU A 147 -5.47 22.90 10.81
C GLU A 147 -6.02 23.10 9.40
N PHE A 148 -7.15 23.79 9.29
CA PHE A 148 -7.77 24.23 8.05
C PHE A 148 -7.87 25.76 8.07
N THR A 149 -7.43 26.38 6.99
CA THR A 149 -7.47 27.84 6.83
C THR A 149 -8.69 28.25 6.02
N GLU A 150 -9.09 29.52 6.13
CA GLU A 150 -10.26 30.06 5.42
C GLU A 150 -10.07 30.07 3.89
N ASP A 151 -8.82 30.14 3.41
CA ASP A 151 -8.47 30.06 1.98
C ASP A 151 -8.44 28.61 1.44
N GLY A 152 -8.89 27.64 2.25
CA GLY A 152 -9.03 26.24 1.85
C GLY A 152 -7.73 25.45 1.83
N ARG A 153 -6.70 25.91 2.55
CA ARG A 153 -5.49 25.10 2.77
C ARG A 153 -5.65 24.27 4.02
N TYR A 154 -4.86 23.21 4.09
CA TYR A 154 -4.77 22.40 5.27
C TYR A 154 -3.31 22.15 5.65
N ARG A 155 -3.10 21.90 6.94
CA ARG A 155 -1.87 21.33 7.48
C ARG A 155 -2.23 20.21 8.45
N LEU A 156 -1.64 19.04 8.25
CA LEU A 156 -1.72 17.91 9.15
C LEU A 156 -0.33 17.66 9.71
N THR A 157 -0.21 17.46 11.01
CA THR A 157 1.02 16.96 11.62
C THR A 157 0.74 15.65 12.32
N GLY A 158 1.71 14.75 12.27
CA GLY A 158 1.75 13.54 13.07
C GLY A 158 3.09 13.41 13.76
N MET A 159 3.07 12.94 15.00
CA MET A 159 4.23 12.57 15.77
C MET A 159 3.98 11.18 16.33
N THR A 160 4.97 10.31 16.23
CA THR A 160 4.96 9.00 16.85
C THR A 160 6.25 8.81 17.63
N GLU A 161 6.15 8.44 18.89
CA GLU A 161 7.30 8.24 19.76
C GLU A 161 7.23 6.88 20.48
N THR A 162 8.39 6.25 20.67
CA THR A 162 8.51 5.09 21.55
C THR A 162 8.24 5.47 22.99
N SER A 163 7.65 4.58 23.78
CA SER A 163 7.35 4.83 25.20
C SER A 163 7.71 3.65 26.09
N GLY A 164 7.71 3.86 27.41
CA GLY A 164 7.94 2.80 28.40
C GLY A 164 9.32 2.16 28.28
N LEU A 165 9.37 0.82 28.45
CA LEU A 165 10.62 0.06 28.36
C LEU A 165 11.25 0.16 26.96
N VAL A 166 10.45 0.24 25.89
CA VAL A 166 10.98 0.37 24.52
C VAL A 166 11.79 1.65 24.37
N ALA A 167 11.32 2.78 24.92
CA ALA A 167 12.02 4.05 24.85
C ALA A 167 13.38 4.04 25.58
N LEU A 168 13.55 3.20 26.61
CA LEU A 168 14.84 3.07 27.33
C LEU A 168 15.92 2.39 26.48
N PHE A 169 15.53 1.45 25.62
CA PHE A 169 16.47 0.69 24.79
C PHE A 169 16.59 1.24 23.37
N LYS A 170 15.52 1.83 22.82
CA LYS A 170 15.44 2.34 21.46
C LYS A 170 14.59 3.61 21.39
N PRO A 171 15.07 4.75 21.92
CA PRO A 171 14.34 6.01 21.82
C PRO A 171 14.21 6.43 20.36
N LEU A 172 12.97 6.68 19.93
CA LEU A 172 12.66 7.07 18.58
C LEU A 172 11.47 8.01 18.56
N VAL A 173 11.63 9.15 17.89
CA VAL A 173 10.58 10.10 17.55
C VAL A 173 10.54 10.21 16.04
N PHE A 174 9.39 9.94 15.46
CA PHE A 174 9.11 10.09 14.04
C PHE A 174 8.01 11.13 13.86
N GLU A 175 8.30 12.18 13.10
CA GLU A 175 7.38 13.27 12.81
C GLU A 175 7.07 13.26 11.32
N ASN A 176 5.83 13.51 10.96
CA ASN A 176 5.42 13.71 9.59
C ASN A 176 4.44 14.87 9.45
N GLU A 177 4.44 15.47 8.28
CA GLU A 177 3.59 16.62 7.95
C GLU A 177 3.06 16.46 6.53
N SER A 178 1.76 16.68 6.37
CA SER A 178 1.10 16.78 5.07
C SER A 178 0.48 18.17 4.96
N SER A 179 0.69 18.85 3.84
CA SER A 179 0.04 20.12 3.56
C SER A 179 -0.46 20.15 2.12
N GLY A 180 -1.52 20.90 1.90
CA GLY A 180 -2.13 21.02 0.59
C GLY A 180 -3.44 21.80 0.63
N ARG A 181 -4.37 21.42 -0.24
CA ARG A 181 -5.67 22.11 -0.41
C ARG A 181 -6.84 21.19 -0.15
N LEU A 182 -7.93 21.77 0.30
CA LEU A 182 -9.21 21.10 0.40
C LEU A 182 -10.04 21.43 -0.85
N VAL A 183 -10.22 20.41 -1.69
CA VAL A 183 -10.99 20.49 -2.95
C VAL A 183 -12.30 19.73 -2.83
N ALA A 184 -13.15 19.78 -3.86
CA ALA A 184 -14.46 19.10 -3.85
C ALA A 184 -14.37 17.58 -3.58
N GLY A 185 -13.24 16.95 -3.90
CA GLY A 185 -12.97 15.54 -3.63
C GLY A 185 -12.36 15.24 -2.25
N GLY A 186 -12.14 16.24 -1.40
CA GLY A 186 -11.44 16.12 -0.13
C GLY A 186 -10.04 16.71 -0.16
N LEU A 187 -9.13 16.16 0.65
CA LEU A 187 -7.75 16.59 0.73
C LEU A 187 -7.01 16.30 -0.57
N GLN A 188 -6.27 17.30 -1.05
CA GLN A 188 -5.35 17.21 -2.16
C GLN A 188 -3.95 17.61 -1.66
N PRO A 189 -3.10 16.63 -1.30
CA PRO A 189 -1.76 16.91 -0.77
C PRO A 189 -0.87 17.57 -1.82
N GLU A 190 -0.15 18.61 -1.42
CA GLU A 190 0.90 19.25 -2.23
C GLU A 190 2.29 18.78 -1.77
N THR A 191 2.50 18.66 -0.44
CA THR A 191 3.77 18.20 0.12
C THR A 191 3.57 17.22 1.28
N TYR A 192 4.46 16.24 1.36
CA TYR A 192 4.63 15.35 2.50
C TYR A 192 6.09 15.40 2.98
N ARG A 193 6.28 15.61 4.28
CA ARG A 193 7.60 15.76 4.91
C ARG A 193 7.72 14.87 6.13
N THR A 194 8.93 14.37 6.38
CA THR A 194 9.23 13.43 7.45
C THR A 194 10.50 13.81 8.19
N ARG A 195 10.50 13.61 9.51
CA ARG A 195 11.68 13.75 10.35
C ARG A 195 11.79 12.57 11.30
N LYS A 196 13.02 12.13 11.51
CA LYS A 196 13.38 11.07 12.46
C LYS A 196 14.39 11.64 13.44
N ASN A 197 14.03 11.67 14.71
CA ASN A 197 14.83 12.27 15.78
C ASN A 197 15.31 13.69 15.43
N GLY A 198 14.41 14.52 14.90
CA GLY A 198 14.66 15.91 14.53
C GLY A 198 15.45 16.13 13.23
N LYS A 199 15.86 15.06 12.54
CA LYS A 199 16.56 15.13 11.24
C LYS A 199 15.63 14.72 10.11
N ASP A 200 15.82 15.27 8.92
CA ASP A 200 15.08 14.83 7.73
C ASP A 200 15.23 13.31 7.54
N ALA A 201 14.11 12.59 7.44
CA ALA A 201 14.11 11.14 7.23
C ALA A 201 14.28 10.76 5.75
N ASN A 202 14.27 11.75 4.85
CA ASN A 202 14.32 11.60 3.40
C ASN A 202 13.18 10.72 2.83
N GLU A 203 12.07 10.59 3.56
CA GLU A 203 10.86 9.87 3.13
C GLU A 203 9.78 10.90 2.72
N ASN A 204 10.19 11.87 1.89
CA ASN A 204 9.38 13.02 1.52
C ASN A 204 8.80 12.86 0.11
N ALA A 205 7.68 13.54 -0.15
CA ALA A 205 7.02 13.54 -1.45
C ALA A 205 6.50 14.93 -1.84
N ASP A 206 6.57 15.24 -3.13
CA ASP A 206 6.03 16.47 -3.73
C ASP A 206 5.06 16.10 -4.85
N PHE A 207 3.82 16.55 -4.72
CA PHE A 207 2.77 16.28 -5.70
C PHE A 207 2.67 17.43 -6.70
N ASP A 208 2.63 17.10 -7.99
CA ASP A 208 2.30 18.01 -9.07
C ASP A 208 0.97 17.57 -9.69
N TRP A 209 -0.11 18.27 -9.35
CA TRP A 209 -1.45 17.96 -9.85
C TRP A 209 -1.71 18.50 -11.26
N LEU A 210 -0.84 19.38 -11.78
CA LEU A 210 -0.93 19.83 -13.17
C LEU A 210 -0.44 18.73 -14.11
N THR A 211 0.64 18.03 -13.74
CA THR A 211 1.18 16.89 -14.51
C THR A 211 0.65 15.53 -14.04
N ALA A 212 -0.07 15.48 -12.91
CA ALA A 212 -0.53 14.26 -12.24
C ALA A 212 0.62 13.32 -11.85
N GLU A 213 1.66 13.88 -11.23
CA GLU A 213 2.86 13.16 -10.83
C GLU A 213 3.19 13.39 -9.35
N VAL A 214 3.98 12.48 -8.78
CA VAL A 214 4.63 12.67 -7.47
C VAL A 214 6.13 12.45 -7.61
N ARG A 215 6.92 13.34 -7.01
CA ARG A 215 8.37 13.19 -6.87
C ARG A 215 8.70 12.68 -5.48
N LEU A 216 9.46 11.59 -5.38
CA LEU A 216 9.90 11.00 -4.12
C LEU A 216 11.34 11.39 -3.83
N SER A 217 11.62 11.95 -2.65
CA SER A 217 12.97 12.43 -2.32
C SER A 217 13.99 11.30 -2.14
N ARG A 218 13.57 10.15 -1.59
CA ARG A 218 14.47 9.01 -1.32
C ARG A 218 15.13 8.45 -2.58
N SER A 219 14.31 8.18 -3.59
CA SER A 219 14.74 7.54 -4.84
C SER A 219 15.00 8.54 -5.97
N GLY A 220 14.54 9.79 -5.83
CA GLY A 220 14.49 10.77 -6.92
C GLY A 220 13.47 10.43 -8.01
N ALA A 221 12.70 9.35 -7.84
CA ALA A 221 11.74 8.88 -8.83
C ALA A 221 10.57 9.87 -8.97
N VAL A 222 10.10 10.01 -10.20
CA VAL A 222 8.83 10.66 -10.53
C VAL A 222 7.87 9.58 -10.96
N GLN A 223 6.71 9.51 -10.32
CA GLN A 223 5.71 8.47 -10.57
C GLN A 223 4.36 9.12 -10.90
N PRO A 224 3.61 8.60 -11.89
CA PRO A 224 2.26 9.08 -12.16
C PRO A 224 1.33 8.73 -11.00
N VAL A 225 0.49 9.67 -10.58
CA VAL A 225 -0.51 9.49 -9.52
C VAL A 225 -1.92 9.62 -10.06
N SER A 226 -2.85 8.89 -9.45
CA SER A 226 -4.26 9.00 -9.81
C SER A 226 -4.91 10.19 -9.10
N PRO A 227 -5.96 10.81 -9.67
CA PRO A 227 -6.73 11.84 -8.97
C PRO A 227 -7.21 11.36 -7.59
N GLY A 228 -7.08 12.21 -6.58
CA GLY A 228 -7.44 11.88 -5.20
C GLY A 228 -6.43 10.99 -4.47
N SER A 229 -5.24 10.75 -5.03
CA SER A 229 -4.15 10.10 -4.30
C SER A 229 -3.76 10.91 -3.07
N GLN A 230 -3.37 10.19 -2.01
CA GLN A 230 -3.04 10.75 -0.71
C GLN A 230 -1.60 10.40 -0.33
N ASP A 231 -1.01 11.15 0.59
CA ASP A 231 0.10 10.64 1.38
C ASP A 231 -0.44 9.82 2.58
N ILE A 232 0.45 9.10 3.27
CA ILE A 232 0.05 8.22 4.37
C ILE A 232 -0.61 8.95 5.54
N LEU A 233 -0.28 10.23 5.79
CA LEU A 233 -0.90 11.00 6.86
C LEU A 233 -2.25 11.56 6.42
N SER A 234 -2.34 12.16 5.24
CA SER A 234 -3.60 12.71 4.70
C SER A 234 -4.65 11.64 4.42
N LEU A 235 -4.25 10.41 4.10
CA LEU A 235 -5.15 9.26 3.95
C LEU A 235 -6.12 9.14 5.14
N ASN A 236 -5.60 9.23 6.37
CA ASN A 236 -6.36 9.09 7.61
C ASN A 236 -7.54 10.06 7.72
N TYR A 237 -7.39 11.25 7.14
CA TYR A 237 -8.40 12.31 7.16
C TYR A 237 -9.23 12.34 5.86
N GLN A 238 -8.66 11.88 4.75
CA GLN A 238 -9.36 11.75 3.48
C GLN A 238 -10.55 10.78 3.56
N LEU A 239 -10.49 9.78 4.43
CA LEU A 239 -11.58 8.81 4.64
C LEU A 239 -12.90 9.50 5.01
N ALA A 240 -12.85 10.67 5.66
CA ALA A 240 -14.05 11.44 5.98
C ALA A 240 -14.79 11.93 4.71
N TYR A 241 -14.06 12.18 3.63
CA TYR A 241 -14.57 12.72 2.36
C TYR A 241 -14.99 11.63 1.36
N LEU A 242 -14.88 10.35 1.72
CA LEU A 242 -15.43 9.28 0.89
C LEU A 242 -16.96 9.42 0.81
N ARG A 243 -17.49 9.44 -0.42
CA ARG A 243 -18.94 9.63 -0.64
C ARG A 243 -19.77 8.47 -0.10
N LYS A 244 -19.26 7.24 -0.25
CA LYS A 244 -19.90 5.97 0.14
C LYS A 244 -18.86 5.00 0.72
N PRO A 245 -18.29 5.28 1.91
CA PRO A 245 -17.24 4.44 2.48
C PRO A 245 -17.71 3.00 2.75
N GLU A 246 -19.01 2.77 2.94
CA GLU A 246 -19.64 1.45 3.07
C GLU A 246 -19.55 0.58 1.80
N GLY A 247 -19.36 1.21 0.64
CA GLY A 247 -19.13 0.50 -0.63
C GLY A 247 -17.66 0.19 -0.91
N GLY A 248 -16.75 0.55 0.00
CA GLY A 248 -15.32 0.53 -0.22
C GLY A 248 -14.83 1.65 -1.16
N ALA A 249 -13.52 1.71 -1.36
CA ALA A 249 -12.89 2.69 -2.24
C ALA A 249 -11.57 2.18 -2.81
N THR A 250 -11.07 2.79 -3.88
CA THR A 250 -9.68 2.62 -4.30
C THR A 250 -8.95 3.93 -4.13
N VAL A 251 -7.81 3.91 -3.44
CA VAL A 251 -7.01 5.09 -3.15
C VAL A 251 -5.55 4.86 -3.52
N GLY A 252 -4.95 5.83 -4.21
CA GLY A 252 -3.51 5.88 -4.39
C GLY A 252 -2.86 6.44 -3.13
N VAL A 253 -1.81 5.80 -2.62
CA VAL A 253 -1.15 6.18 -1.38
C VAL A 253 0.35 6.29 -1.60
N VAL A 254 0.91 7.44 -1.22
CA VAL A 254 2.34 7.71 -1.19
C VAL A 254 2.85 7.55 0.24
N THR A 255 3.76 6.60 0.44
CA THR A 255 4.36 6.32 1.77
C THR A 255 5.65 7.11 2.02
N GLY A 256 6.03 8.01 1.10
CA GLY A 256 7.33 8.68 1.06
C GLY A 256 8.44 7.83 0.40
N LYS A 257 8.26 6.50 0.35
CA LYS A 257 9.19 5.57 -0.33
C LYS A 257 8.71 5.14 -1.71
N LYS A 258 7.39 4.96 -1.84
CA LYS A 258 6.74 4.49 -3.06
C LYS A 258 5.31 5.01 -3.14
N TYR A 259 4.77 4.99 -4.35
CA TYR A 259 3.35 5.10 -4.63
C TYR A 259 2.77 3.71 -4.90
N ASP A 260 1.67 3.38 -4.23
CA ASP A 260 0.87 2.17 -4.46
C ASP A 260 -0.62 2.52 -4.53
N ARG A 261 -1.43 1.60 -5.06
CA ARG A 261 -2.89 1.70 -5.03
C ARG A 261 -3.47 0.60 -4.17
N PHE A 262 -4.35 0.99 -3.25
CA PHE A 262 -4.99 0.08 -2.33
C PHE A 262 -6.51 0.07 -2.55
N ALA A 263 -7.08 -1.13 -2.50
CA ALA A 263 -8.51 -1.31 -2.33
C ALA A 263 -8.82 -1.26 -0.83
N LEU A 264 -9.67 -0.33 -0.43
CA LEU A 264 -10.24 -0.22 0.90
C LEU A 264 -11.56 -1.00 0.89
N ASP A 265 -11.53 -2.21 1.43
CA ASP A 265 -12.73 -3.01 1.68
C ASP A 265 -13.47 -2.42 2.89
N SER A 266 -14.80 -2.34 2.80
CA SER A 266 -15.63 -2.07 3.98
C SER A 266 -16.01 -3.39 4.64
N LEU A 267 -15.67 -3.54 5.91
CA LEU A 267 -15.99 -4.73 6.71
C LEU A 267 -17.27 -4.58 7.53
N GLY A 268 -17.96 -3.44 7.39
CA GLY A 268 -19.20 -3.13 8.07
C GLY A 268 -19.01 -2.21 9.27
N GLU A 269 -20.15 -1.85 9.86
CA GLU A 269 -20.18 -1.03 11.07
C GLU A 269 -19.98 -1.89 12.32
N GLU A 270 -19.23 -1.38 13.28
CA GLU A 270 -19.10 -1.97 14.61
C GLU A 270 -18.99 -0.90 15.69
N GLU A 271 -19.55 -1.19 16.86
CA GLU A 271 -19.39 -0.36 18.05
C GLU A 271 -18.12 -0.78 18.80
N ILE A 272 -17.29 0.19 19.18
CA ILE A 272 -16.05 -0.07 19.92
C ILE A 272 -15.97 0.81 21.16
N ASP A 273 -15.49 0.22 22.25
CA ASP A 273 -15.11 0.92 23.47
C ASP A 273 -13.59 1.05 23.53
N ILE A 274 -13.12 2.30 23.52
CA ILE A 274 -11.69 2.64 23.59
C ILE A 274 -11.48 3.75 24.63
N PRO A 275 -10.23 4.05 25.03
CA PRO A 275 -9.98 5.07 26.06
C PRO A 275 -10.51 6.47 25.70
N ALA A 276 -10.61 6.82 24.42
CA ALA A 276 -11.22 8.08 23.97
C ALA A 276 -12.76 8.12 24.08
N GLY A 277 -13.43 6.99 24.32
CA GLY A 277 -14.88 6.89 24.44
C GLY A 277 -15.49 5.68 23.72
N HIS A 278 -16.81 5.68 23.64
CA HIS A 278 -17.61 4.71 22.89
C HIS A 278 -17.97 5.31 21.53
N PHE A 279 -17.75 4.56 20.44
CA PHE A 279 -17.97 5.04 19.07
C PHE A 279 -18.69 4.01 18.21
N ARG A 280 -19.64 4.46 17.41
CA ARG A 280 -20.11 3.71 16.24
C ARG A 280 -19.13 3.93 15.10
N THR A 281 -18.46 2.88 14.66
CA THR A 281 -17.39 2.96 13.66
C THR A 281 -17.73 2.22 12.37
N LEU A 282 -17.08 2.61 11.28
CA LEU A 282 -16.98 1.79 10.07
C LEU A 282 -15.57 1.22 9.99
N HIS A 283 -15.47 -0.10 9.89
CA HIS A 283 -14.21 -0.80 9.76
C HIS A 283 -13.81 -0.91 8.28
N LEU A 284 -12.68 -0.31 7.92
CA LEU A 284 -12.10 -0.36 6.59
C LEU A 284 -10.80 -1.17 6.61
N ARG A 285 -10.53 -1.93 5.55
CA ARG A 285 -9.31 -2.74 5.42
C ARG A 285 -8.66 -2.59 4.06
N ALA A 286 -7.35 -2.38 4.07
CA ALA A 286 -6.48 -2.44 2.91
C ALA A 286 -5.60 -3.69 2.99
N MET A 287 -5.73 -4.59 2.01
CA MET A 287 -4.92 -5.81 1.90
C MET A 287 -3.80 -5.64 0.87
N GLY A 288 -2.61 -6.15 1.20
CA GLY A 288 -1.44 -6.23 0.33
C GLY A 288 -0.39 -7.16 0.95
N ASP A 289 0.89 -6.89 0.73
CA ASP A 289 1.98 -7.56 1.48
C ASP A 289 1.88 -7.32 2.99
N THR A 290 1.22 -6.22 3.37
CA THR A 290 0.92 -5.80 4.73
C THR A 290 -0.57 -5.51 4.82
N VAL A 291 -1.17 -5.61 6.01
CA VAL A 291 -2.59 -5.35 6.21
C VAL A 291 -2.77 -4.09 7.03
N THR A 292 -3.56 -3.14 6.53
CA THR A 292 -3.94 -1.94 7.29
C THR A 292 -5.45 -1.96 7.51
N GLU A 293 -5.87 -1.91 8.76
CA GLU A 293 -7.27 -1.78 9.17
C GLU A 293 -7.47 -0.43 9.86
N ILE A 294 -8.56 0.26 9.56
CA ILE A 294 -8.88 1.59 10.07
C ILE A 294 -10.34 1.63 10.49
N TRP A 295 -10.59 2.06 11.72
CA TRP A 295 -11.93 2.30 12.24
C TRP A 295 -12.21 3.79 12.25
N ILE A 296 -13.12 4.24 11.39
CA ILE A 296 -13.55 5.64 11.35
C ILE A 296 -14.82 5.82 12.17
N ALA A 297 -14.83 6.77 13.10
CA ALA A 297 -15.97 7.04 13.98
C ALA A 297 -17.07 7.82 13.25
N LEU A 298 -18.17 7.15 12.92
CA LEU A 298 -19.29 7.69 12.14
C LEU A 298 -20.04 8.80 12.88
N ASP A 299 -20.00 8.79 14.19
CA ASP A 299 -20.54 9.79 15.12
C ASP A 299 -19.53 10.90 15.48
N ARG A 300 -18.28 10.79 15.02
CA ARG A 300 -17.20 11.76 15.30
C ARG A 300 -16.47 12.17 14.01
N HIS A 301 -17.24 12.74 13.07
CA HIS A 301 -16.73 13.29 11.81
C HIS A 301 -15.88 12.32 10.97
N ARG A 302 -16.07 11.00 11.15
CA ARG A 302 -15.27 9.94 10.52
C ARG A 302 -13.77 10.02 10.83
N LEU A 303 -13.43 10.53 12.02
CA LEU A 303 -12.05 10.50 12.50
C LEU A 303 -11.58 9.05 12.73
N PRO A 304 -10.30 8.74 12.43
CA PRO A 304 -9.73 7.40 12.59
C PRO A 304 -9.41 7.14 14.05
N VAL A 305 -10.33 6.49 14.76
CA VAL A 305 -10.23 6.27 16.22
C VAL A 305 -9.40 5.04 16.59
N LYS A 306 -9.22 4.13 15.63
CA LYS A 306 -8.32 2.98 15.76
C LYS A 306 -7.68 2.68 14.41
N ILE A 307 -6.41 2.33 14.41
CA ILE A 307 -5.65 1.88 13.23
C ILE A 307 -4.89 0.63 13.65
N ARG A 308 -5.02 -0.46 12.89
CA ARG A 308 -4.20 -1.67 13.05
C ARG A 308 -3.36 -1.88 11.82
N TYR A 309 -2.07 -2.11 12.02
CA TYR A 309 -1.14 -2.47 10.98
C TYR A 309 -0.58 -3.86 11.27
N THR A 310 -0.65 -4.74 10.27
CA THR A 310 0.01 -6.05 10.29
C THR A 310 1.09 -6.04 9.24
N ASP A 311 2.32 -6.27 9.67
CA ASP A 311 3.48 -6.24 8.80
C ASP A 311 3.66 -7.55 8.01
N LYS A 312 4.72 -7.67 7.21
CA LYS A 312 4.96 -8.87 6.39
C LYS A 312 5.31 -10.12 7.21
N LYS A 313 5.79 -9.95 8.45
CA LYS A 313 6.13 -11.03 9.38
C LYS A 313 4.91 -11.49 10.18
N GLY A 314 3.81 -10.73 10.13
CA GLY A 314 2.61 -10.97 10.92
C GLY A 314 2.62 -10.24 12.26
N ASP A 315 3.58 -9.35 12.49
CA ASP A 315 3.61 -8.50 13.67
C ASP A 315 2.47 -7.48 13.59
N ILE A 316 1.68 -7.42 14.65
CA ILE A 316 0.50 -6.56 14.75
C ILE A 316 0.83 -5.36 15.59
N PHE A 317 0.36 -4.20 15.16
CA PHE A 317 0.50 -2.98 15.90
C PHE A 317 -0.79 -2.17 15.84
N GLU A 318 -1.26 -1.72 16.99
CA GLU A 318 -2.54 -1.02 17.11
C GLU A 318 -2.31 0.38 17.65
N GLN A 319 -2.73 1.39 16.90
CA GLN A 319 -2.91 2.75 17.40
C GLN A 319 -4.36 2.91 17.85
N VAL A 320 -4.57 3.24 19.12
CA VAL A 320 -5.91 3.39 19.71
C VAL A 320 -6.04 4.80 20.27
N ALA A 321 -7.09 5.52 19.88
CA ALA A 321 -7.30 6.89 20.33
C ALA A 321 -7.56 6.92 21.85
N THR A 322 -6.87 7.84 22.52
CA THR A 322 -7.03 8.14 23.95
C THR A 322 -7.66 9.51 24.19
N GLU A 323 -7.59 10.41 23.20
CA GLU A 323 -8.14 11.75 23.28
C GLU A 323 -8.53 12.26 21.89
N ILE A 324 -9.66 12.98 21.79
CA ILE A 324 -10.12 13.66 20.58
C ILE A 324 -10.66 15.04 20.98
N GLY A 325 -9.93 16.09 20.64
CA GLY A 325 -10.28 17.44 21.09
C GLY A 325 -9.98 18.54 20.07
N SER A 326 -10.63 19.68 20.25
CA SER A 326 -10.13 20.96 19.74
C SER A 326 -9.29 21.61 20.84
N PRO A 327 -8.11 22.18 20.54
CA PRO A 327 -7.24 22.81 21.53
C PRO A 327 -7.90 23.99 22.23
#